data_AF-A0A9D2PQI2-F1
#
_entry.id   AF-A0A9D2PQI2-F1
#
_cell.length_a   1.000
_cell.length_b   1.000
_cell.length_c   1.000
_cell.angle_alpha   90.00
_cell.angle_beta   90.00
_cell.angle_gamma   90.00
#
_symmetry.space_group_name_H-M   'P 1'
#
loop_
_entity.id
_entity.type
_entity.pdbx_description
1 polymer ?
#
loop_
_entity_poly.entity_id
_entity_poly.type
_entity_poly.pdbx_seq_one_letter_code
_entity_poly.pdbx_strand_id
1 'polypeptide(L)'
;MRQNMVPGLMILALSGCMAAWSPAAEREHVRYVEKIYLADTDEPEEQKPGFEESITVDGMVYDLEEIQYEVVEKRRKPSESGNIRIETSPPFTDEAANHQPAQTLKVGRETWYLESWEVIDTIIDAREQPVSDVIQYTSIAAGETIPEAAVLTVSDMVTGNEVEVQVPLASASYGEERWEPGFEFPVTIINDDAQRFLLNGTEVELDEEKPLRGYEEQLLELIGVSGENYRITDIRWDGAPYLENGHWCRKLRAMGDWKVTDCKAVYSGTVNLPEVKAKAVQAVYSDVPPAPASEGKDQSIFTMKAVAAYSNALERRPSYDMKRCSEIVSAVLMAVCLALTAGNAGILMMKVRDDQKGAREYQRLRAYANTANVGDIAEEENRENGKENNKGDNKEYRLPAVDEEGLRQRNPDYAAWLAIPDTKIHYPVVWPEDNRKYLKRTFEGNQRACGALFFESSVTPFASFNTIIYGHNMRSGEMFGELKKYLEPSYGREHKDFYICIQGEWRHYELFAVYLVPNGEIAPYQSQFRSLEEVQDFAKSCKENSLYAMDTEMEQPGDILTLSTCSGSKEKLIVQGWNR
;
A
#
# COMPACT_ATOMS: atom_id res chain seq x y z
N MET A 1 4.72 -25.82 8.35
CA MET A 1 5.73 -25.63 7.29
C MET A 1 5.43 -24.35 6.53
N ARG A 2 5.96 -23.22 7.00
CA ARG A 2 6.10 -21.99 6.21
C ARG A 2 7.41 -21.34 6.65
N GLN A 3 8.28 -21.10 5.68
CA GLN A 3 9.65 -20.65 5.87
C GLN A 3 9.67 -19.18 6.28
N ASN A 4 10.55 -18.90 7.26
CA ASN A 4 10.95 -17.58 7.70
C ASN A 4 11.69 -16.83 6.58
N MET A 5 11.37 -15.56 6.37
CA MET A 5 12.27 -14.61 5.71
C MET A 5 12.58 -13.46 6.68
N VAL A 6 13.86 -13.39 7.06
CA VAL A 6 14.49 -12.36 7.90
C VAL A 6 14.79 -11.13 7.04
N PRO A 7 14.70 -9.89 7.58
CA PRO A 7 14.92 -8.66 6.82
C PRO A 7 16.42 -8.33 6.70
N GLY A 8 16.94 -8.40 5.47
CA GLY A 8 18.32 -8.08 5.12
C GLY A 8 18.47 -6.67 4.55
N LEU A 9 19.20 -5.83 5.29
CA LEU A 9 20.08 -4.73 4.86
C LEU A 9 19.96 -4.21 3.40
N MET A 10 19.43 -3.00 3.29
CA MET A 10 19.34 -2.20 2.08
C MET A 10 20.60 -1.32 1.93
N ILE A 11 21.65 -1.80 1.25
CA ILE A 11 22.75 -0.96 0.71
C ILE A 11 23.27 -1.54 -0.62
N LEU A 12 23.08 -0.75 -1.68
CA LEU A 12 23.80 -0.68 -2.98
C LEU A 12 23.80 -1.91 -3.90
N ALA A 13 22.88 -1.90 -4.86
CA ALA A 13 23.15 -2.30 -6.23
C ALA A 13 22.79 -1.12 -7.17
N LEU A 14 23.71 -0.17 -7.30
CA LEU A 14 23.77 0.72 -8.47
C LEU A 14 24.27 -0.14 -9.66
N SER A 15 23.40 -1.01 -10.16
CA SER A 15 23.60 -1.82 -11.35
C SER A 15 22.24 -2.20 -11.93
N GLY A 16 21.46 -1.19 -12.32
CA GLY A 16 20.14 -1.36 -12.94
C GLY A 16 19.79 -0.26 -13.93
N CYS A 17 20.78 0.56 -14.32
CA CYS A 17 20.63 1.58 -15.37
C CYS A 17 21.57 1.28 -16.55
N MET A 18 21.72 0.02 -16.92
CA MET A 18 22.14 -0.44 -18.24
C MET A 18 21.55 -1.84 -18.39
N ALA A 19 20.94 -2.14 -19.54
CA ALA A 19 20.22 -3.39 -19.86
C ALA A 19 18.77 -3.50 -19.35
N ALA A 20 17.93 -2.58 -19.83
CA ALA A 20 16.62 -2.95 -20.39
C ALA A 20 16.28 -1.97 -21.51
N TRP A 21 17.19 -1.85 -22.47
CA TRP A 21 16.82 -1.43 -23.81
C TRP A 21 16.22 -2.68 -24.46
N SER A 22 14.97 -2.98 -24.13
CA SER A 22 14.17 -3.87 -24.96
C SER A 22 13.84 -3.08 -26.23
N PRO A 23 14.09 -3.61 -27.43
CA PRO A 23 13.68 -2.99 -28.69
C PRO A 23 12.18 -3.16 -28.93
N ALA A 24 11.36 -2.92 -27.90
CA ALA A 24 9.91 -3.10 -27.92
C ALA A 24 9.14 -1.77 -28.00
N ALA A 25 9.83 -0.63 -27.93
CA ALA A 25 9.22 0.71 -28.00
C ALA A 25 9.57 1.48 -29.29
N GLU A 26 10.00 0.80 -30.36
CA GLU A 26 10.39 1.42 -31.64
C GLU A 26 9.48 0.98 -32.82
N ARG A 27 8.31 0.40 -32.53
CA ARG A 27 7.40 -0.18 -33.56
C ARG A 27 6.11 0.62 -33.82
N GLU A 28 6.13 1.95 -33.72
CA GLU A 28 4.97 2.79 -34.12
C GLU A 28 5.20 3.68 -35.34
N HIS A 29 6.38 3.66 -35.97
CA HIS A 29 6.72 4.61 -37.05
C HIS A 29 6.59 4.06 -38.46
N VAL A 30 6.45 2.74 -38.60
CA VAL A 30 6.27 2.06 -39.88
C VAL A 30 5.01 1.23 -39.82
N ARG A 31 4.10 1.44 -40.76
CA ARG A 31 2.92 0.60 -40.94
C ARG A 31 3.24 -0.45 -41.98
N TYR A 32 2.99 -1.71 -41.64
CA TYR A 32 3.16 -2.82 -42.57
C TYR A 32 1.79 -3.20 -43.12
N VAL A 33 1.67 -3.22 -44.44
CA VAL A 33 0.51 -3.78 -45.12
C VAL A 33 0.96 -5.04 -45.83
N GLU A 34 0.39 -6.16 -45.42
CA GLU A 34 0.64 -7.45 -46.07
C GLU A 34 -0.39 -7.69 -47.16
N LYS A 35 0.08 -8.13 -48.33
CA LYS A 35 -0.76 -8.68 -49.39
C LYS A 35 -0.20 -10.03 -49.82
N ILE A 36 -1.05 -11.04 -49.82
CA ILE A 36 -0.75 -12.31 -50.44
C ILE A 36 -1.34 -12.30 -51.85
N TYR A 37 -0.53 -12.60 -52.86
CA TYR A 37 -0.96 -12.65 -54.25
C TYR A 37 -0.33 -13.85 -54.96
N LEU A 38 -0.99 -14.36 -56.00
CA LEU A 38 -0.44 -15.43 -56.82
C LEU A 38 0.26 -14.83 -58.03
N ALA A 39 1.43 -15.36 -58.34
CA ALA A 39 2.14 -15.05 -59.56
C ALA A 39 2.26 -16.27 -60.46
N ASP A 40 1.90 -16.10 -61.72
CA ASP A 40 1.94 -17.13 -62.76
C ASP A 40 3.07 -16.89 -63.78
N THR A 41 4.08 -16.12 -63.36
CA THR A 41 5.27 -15.76 -64.12
C THR A 41 6.53 -16.35 -63.48
N ASP A 42 7.62 -16.44 -64.25
CA ASP A 42 8.93 -16.87 -63.74
C ASP A 42 9.64 -15.78 -62.90
N GLU A 43 9.10 -14.55 -62.90
CA GLU A 43 9.60 -13.36 -62.18
C GLU A 43 8.46 -12.74 -61.35
N PRO A 44 8.06 -13.41 -60.25
CA PRO A 44 6.81 -13.14 -59.53
C PRO A 44 6.79 -11.78 -58.80
N GLU A 45 7.96 -11.19 -58.52
CA GLU A 45 8.14 -9.83 -58.01
C GLU A 45 7.74 -8.72 -58.99
N GLU A 46 7.71 -8.98 -60.31
CA GLU A 46 7.28 -7.99 -61.30
C GLU A 46 5.76 -7.77 -61.30
N GLN A 47 4.99 -8.74 -60.78
CA GLN A 47 3.55 -8.63 -60.58
C GLN A 47 3.28 -7.81 -59.31
N LYS A 48 3.27 -6.48 -59.48
CA LYS A 48 3.03 -5.54 -58.37
C LYS A 48 1.61 -5.71 -57.81
N PRO A 49 1.42 -6.08 -56.53
CA PRO A 49 0.08 -6.31 -55.94
C PRO A 49 -0.71 -5.02 -55.63
N GLY A 50 -0.42 -3.93 -56.36
CA GLY A 50 -1.14 -2.65 -56.28
C GLY A 50 -1.20 -2.07 -54.87
N PHE A 51 -0.05 -1.92 -54.20
CA PHE A 51 0.02 -1.12 -52.98
C PHE A 51 -0.27 0.34 -53.29
N GLU A 52 -1.10 0.98 -52.46
CA GLU A 52 -1.33 2.42 -52.58
C GLU A 52 -0.02 3.16 -52.28
N GLU A 53 0.26 4.26 -52.99
CA GLU A 53 1.49 5.05 -52.76
C GLU A 53 1.50 5.70 -51.37
N SER A 54 0.33 5.83 -50.75
CA SER A 54 0.15 6.32 -49.38
C SER A 54 -1.11 5.74 -48.74
N ILE A 55 -1.09 5.50 -47.43
CA ILE A 55 -2.25 5.09 -46.64
C ILE A 55 -2.56 6.12 -45.55
N THR A 56 -3.82 6.22 -45.14
CA THR A 56 -4.24 7.07 -44.02
C THR A 56 -4.70 6.21 -42.85
N VAL A 57 -4.05 6.33 -41.71
CA VAL A 57 -4.38 5.61 -40.47
C VAL A 57 -4.49 6.64 -39.35
N ASP A 58 -5.62 6.66 -38.64
CA ASP A 58 -5.92 7.60 -37.54
C ASP A 58 -5.74 9.09 -37.90
N GLY A 59 -6.04 9.45 -39.15
CA GLY A 59 -5.89 10.83 -39.66
C GLY A 59 -4.47 11.24 -40.03
N MET A 60 -3.49 10.34 -39.94
CA MET A 60 -2.10 10.57 -40.37
C MET A 60 -1.81 9.84 -41.69
N VAL A 61 -1.06 10.50 -42.59
CA VAL A 61 -0.69 9.98 -43.92
C VAL A 61 0.69 9.33 -43.88
N TYR A 62 0.79 8.10 -44.34
CA TYR A 62 2.02 7.33 -44.45
C TYR A 62 2.30 7.01 -45.92
N ASP A 63 3.49 7.31 -46.41
CA ASP A 63 3.94 7.04 -47.77
C ASP A 63 4.61 5.66 -47.86
N LEU A 64 4.39 4.95 -48.96
CA LEU A 64 5.04 3.67 -49.25
C LEU A 64 6.56 3.86 -49.37
N GLU A 65 7.33 3.04 -48.65
CA GLU A 65 8.79 3.11 -48.57
C GLU A 65 9.46 1.93 -49.27
N GLU A 66 9.10 0.70 -48.88
CA GLU A 66 9.66 -0.53 -49.42
C GLU A 66 8.58 -1.60 -49.50
N ILE A 67 8.70 -2.51 -50.49
CA ILE A 67 7.91 -3.73 -50.56
C ILE A 67 8.87 -4.90 -50.54
N GLN A 68 8.73 -5.78 -49.56
CA GLN A 68 9.49 -7.03 -49.45
C GLN A 68 8.63 -8.19 -49.94
N TYR A 69 9.20 -9.07 -50.76
CA TYR A 69 8.50 -10.20 -51.35
C TYR A 69 9.07 -11.53 -50.83
N GLU A 70 8.19 -12.46 -50.49
CA GLU A 70 8.53 -13.81 -50.04
C GLU A 70 7.68 -14.84 -50.79
N VAL A 71 8.31 -15.90 -51.32
CA VAL A 71 7.59 -17.03 -51.89
C VAL A 71 7.12 -17.93 -50.74
N VAL A 72 5.82 -17.90 -50.45
CA VAL A 72 5.21 -18.70 -49.39
C VAL A 72 5.01 -20.14 -49.84
N GLU A 73 4.56 -20.35 -51.08
CA GLU A 73 4.25 -21.68 -51.60
C GLU A 73 4.35 -21.73 -53.12
N LYS A 74 4.69 -22.90 -53.67
CA LYS A 74 4.74 -23.15 -55.12
C LYS A 74 3.81 -24.31 -55.47
N ARG A 75 2.81 -24.06 -56.32
CA ARG A 75 1.80 -25.04 -56.75
C ARG A 75 1.74 -25.14 -58.27
N ARG A 76 1.06 -26.16 -58.81
CA ARG A 76 0.90 -26.36 -60.27
C ARG A 76 -0.35 -25.60 -60.75
N LYS A 77 -0.27 -24.90 -61.89
CA LYS A 77 -1.37 -24.11 -62.47
C LYS A 77 -2.54 -25.04 -62.86
N PRO A 78 -3.79 -24.80 -62.41
CA PRO A 78 -4.89 -25.74 -62.66
C PRO A 78 -5.50 -25.66 -64.08
N SER A 79 -5.41 -24.52 -64.78
CA SER A 79 -5.88 -24.39 -66.17
C SER A 79 -5.04 -23.44 -67.04
N GLU A 80 -4.93 -23.75 -68.34
CA GLU A 80 -3.99 -23.11 -69.28
C GLU A 80 -4.43 -21.74 -69.84
N SER A 81 -5.62 -21.19 -69.51
CA SER A 81 -6.18 -20.09 -70.34
C SER A 81 -6.98 -18.96 -69.67
N GLY A 82 -7.09 -18.92 -68.33
CA GLY A 82 -7.83 -17.86 -67.62
C GLY A 82 -6.95 -16.91 -66.80
N ASN A 83 -7.41 -15.67 -66.62
CA ASN A 83 -6.88 -14.77 -65.60
C ASN A 83 -7.36 -15.24 -64.22
N ILE A 84 -6.55 -15.03 -63.19
CA ILE A 84 -6.84 -15.41 -61.81
C ILE A 84 -7.04 -14.15 -60.95
N ARG A 85 -8.00 -14.21 -60.02
CA ARG A 85 -8.29 -13.17 -59.02
C ARG A 85 -8.34 -13.79 -57.64
N ILE A 86 -7.76 -13.12 -56.64
CA ILE A 86 -7.74 -13.60 -55.26
C ILE A 86 -8.47 -12.60 -54.38
N GLU A 87 -9.32 -13.12 -53.50
CA GLU A 87 -9.99 -12.33 -52.46
C GLU A 87 -9.65 -12.95 -51.10
N THR A 88 -9.29 -12.10 -50.13
CA THR A 88 -9.04 -12.51 -48.75
C THR A 88 -10.14 -11.94 -47.86
N SER A 89 -10.79 -12.79 -47.07
CA SER A 89 -11.83 -12.35 -46.13
C SER A 89 -11.24 -11.50 -45.00
N PRO A 90 -12.07 -10.68 -44.32
CA PRO A 90 -11.72 -10.16 -43.00
C PRO A 90 -11.31 -11.29 -42.04
N PRO A 91 -10.42 -11.04 -41.06
CA PRO A 91 -10.09 -12.01 -40.02
C PRO A 91 -11.32 -12.42 -39.21
N PHE A 92 -11.39 -13.70 -38.85
CA PHE A 92 -12.45 -14.29 -38.03
C PHE A 92 -11.89 -15.28 -37.02
N THR A 93 -12.63 -15.52 -35.94
CA THR A 93 -12.23 -16.42 -34.84
C THR A 93 -13.18 -17.61 -34.65
N ASP A 94 -14.28 -17.67 -35.39
CA ASP A 94 -15.24 -18.77 -35.37
C ASP A 94 -14.89 -19.86 -36.41
N GLU A 95 -15.83 -20.77 -36.69
CA GLU A 95 -15.57 -21.91 -37.56
C GLU A 95 -15.39 -21.48 -39.03
N ALA A 96 -14.32 -21.96 -39.67
CA ALA A 96 -14.03 -21.66 -41.08
C ALA A 96 -15.15 -22.07 -42.06
N ALA A 97 -16.02 -23.02 -41.66
CA ALA A 97 -17.18 -23.41 -42.45
C ALA A 97 -18.19 -22.27 -42.65
N ASN A 98 -18.21 -21.27 -41.76
CA ASN A 98 -19.09 -20.10 -41.86
C ASN A 98 -18.61 -19.07 -42.89
N HIS A 99 -17.36 -19.19 -43.35
CA HIS A 99 -16.68 -18.20 -44.20
C HIS A 99 -16.40 -18.72 -45.61
N GLN A 100 -17.20 -19.69 -46.08
CA GLN A 100 -17.03 -20.23 -47.43
C GLN A 100 -17.23 -19.15 -48.50
N PRO A 101 -16.29 -19.02 -49.46
CA PRO A 101 -16.42 -18.03 -50.52
C PRO A 101 -17.59 -18.34 -51.45
N ALA A 102 -18.18 -17.29 -52.02
CA ALA A 102 -19.21 -17.45 -53.04
C ALA A 102 -18.64 -18.18 -54.27
N GLN A 103 -19.43 -19.07 -54.88
CA GLN A 103 -19.03 -19.80 -56.09
C GLN A 103 -18.78 -18.90 -57.30
N THR A 104 -19.36 -17.69 -57.30
CA THR A 104 -19.14 -16.67 -58.31
C THR A 104 -18.99 -15.30 -57.68
N LEU A 105 -18.10 -14.48 -58.24
CA LEU A 105 -17.82 -13.12 -57.82
C LEU A 105 -18.06 -12.18 -59.01
N LYS A 106 -18.89 -11.15 -58.84
CA LYS A 106 -19.12 -10.13 -59.87
C LYS A 106 -18.33 -8.88 -59.56
N VAL A 107 -17.42 -8.51 -60.45
CA VAL A 107 -16.62 -7.28 -60.34
C VAL A 107 -16.83 -6.45 -61.60
N GLY A 108 -17.53 -5.32 -61.47
CA GLY A 108 -17.93 -4.52 -62.61
C GLY A 108 -18.87 -5.28 -63.56
N ARG A 109 -18.43 -5.52 -64.80
CA ARG A 109 -19.17 -6.28 -65.82
C ARG A 109 -18.71 -7.75 -65.95
N GLU A 110 -17.66 -8.13 -65.24
CA GLU A 110 -17.02 -9.44 -65.35
C GLU A 110 -17.51 -10.38 -64.25
N THR A 111 -17.66 -11.66 -64.59
CA THR A 111 -18.05 -12.72 -63.65
C THR A 111 -16.88 -13.68 -63.50
N TRP A 112 -16.46 -13.87 -62.26
CA TRP A 112 -15.35 -14.73 -61.87
C TRP A 112 -15.90 -15.96 -61.14
N TYR A 113 -15.28 -17.12 -61.33
CA TYR A 113 -15.73 -18.42 -60.84
C TYR A 113 -14.72 -18.98 -59.83
N LEU A 114 -15.21 -19.44 -58.68
CA LEU A 114 -14.35 -19.96 -57.62
C LEU A 114 -13.65 -21.25 -58.09
N GLU A 115 -12.33 -21.27 -58.01
CA GLU A 115 -11.48 -22.39 -58.43
C GLU A 115 -10.99 -23.19 -57.21
N SER A 116 -10.51 -22.48 -56.18
CA SER A 116 -10.10 -23.07 -54.91
C SER A 116 -10.18 -22.06 -53.78
N TRP A 117 -10.21 -22.52 -52.53
CA TRP A 117 -10.03 -21.66 -51.37
C TRP A 117 -9.38 -22.43 -50.24
N GLU A 118 -8.71 -21.70 -49.35
CA GLU A 118 -8.09 -22.26 -48.16
C GLU A 118 -8.23 -21.32 -46.96
N VAL A 119 -7.98 -21.86 -45.78
CA VAL A 119 -7.99 -21.12 -44.52
C VAL A 119 -6.55 -20.87 -44.12
N ILE A 120 -6.20 -19.60 -43.91
CA ILE A 120 -4.87 -19.16 -43.49
C ILE A 120 -4.92 -18.62 -42.06
N ASP A 121 -3.81 -18.77 -41.33
CA ASP A 121 -3.65 -18.17 -40.00
C ASP A 121 -3.31 -16.68 -40.13
N THR A 122 -3.88 -15.86 -39.25
CA THR A 122 -3.65 -14.40 -39.18
C THR A 122 -3.81 -13.91 -37.74
N ILE A 123 -3.75 -12.60 -37.52
CA ILE A 123 -3.99 -11.96 -36.22
C ILE A 123 -5.02 -10.83 -36.37
N ILE A 124 -5.75 -10.58 -35.28
CA ILE A 124 -6.43 -9.31 -35.05
C ILE A 124 -5.52 -8.52 -34.11
N ASP A 125 -5.08 -7.35 -34.56
CA ASP A 125 -4.18 -6.49 -33.80
C ASP A 125 -4.77 -6.08 -32.44
N ALA A 126 -3.88 -5.73 -31.51
CA ALA A 126 -4.28 -5.10 -30.25
C ALA A 126 -5.07 -3.82 -30.54
N ARG A 127 -6.10 -3.57 -29.74
CA ARG A 127 -7.02 -2.47 -30.01
C ARG A 127 -7.59 -1.86 -28.74
N GLU A 128 -7.89 -0.58 -28.83
CA GLU A 128 -8.56 0.16 -27.78
C GLU A 128 -10.08 0.00 -27.89
N GLN A 129 -10.72 -0.35 -26.78
CA GLN A 129 -12.17 -0.42 -26.66
C GLN A 129 -12.64 0.51 -25.53
N PRO A 130 -13.52 1.49 -25.79
CA PRO A 130 -14.14 2.27 -24.73
C PRO A 130 -15.15 1.41 -23.98
N VAL A 131 -15.14 1.52 -22.66
CA VAL A 131 -15.99 0.72 -21.78
C VAL A 131 -16.65 1.64 -20.76
N SER A 132 -17.91 1.34 -20.41
CA SER A 132 -18.65 2.08 -19.41
C SER A 132 -19.74 1.20 -18.81
N ASP A 133 -19.93 1.30 -17.50
CA ASP A 133 -21.08 0.68 -16.82
C ASP A 133 -21.50 1.50 -15.59
N VAL A 134 -22.71 1.22 -15.08
CA VAL A 134 -23.30 1.91 -13.94
C VAL A 134 -23.49 0.94 -12.78
N ILE A 135 -22.80 1.20 -11.67
CA ILE A 135 -22.97 0.44 -10.43
C ILE A 135 -23.88 1.23 -9.50
N GLN A 136 -24.94 0.57 -9.03
CA GLN A 136 -25.85 1.09 -8.02
C GLN A 136 -25.35 0.69 -6.63
N TYR A 137 -24.99 1.69 -5.82
CA TYR A 137 -24.74 1.50 -4.40
C TYR A 137 -25.97 1.93 -3.63
N THR A 138 -26.50 1.04 -2.79
CA THR A 138 -27.69 1.29 -1.98
C THR A 138 -27.32 1.45 -0.52
N SER A 139 -28.04 2.31 0.18
CA SER A 139 -27.91 2.50 1.62
C SER A 139 -26.50 2.91 2.08
N ILE A 140 -25.84 3.83 1.35
CA ILE A 140 -24.53 4.38 1.75
C ILE A 140 -24.75 5.31 2.94
N ALA A 141 -24.06 5.04 4.06
CA ALA A 141 -24.16 5.89 5.25
C ALA A 141 -23.55 7.27 5.01
N ALA A 142 -24.13 8.30 5.61
CA ALA A 142 -23.63 9.66 5.49
C ALA A 142 -22.17 9.78 5.98
N GLY A 143 -21.27 10.16 5.07
CA GLY A 143 -19.82 10.26 5.32
C GLY A 143 -18.98 9.10 4.75
N GLU A 144 -19.62 8.03 4.25
CA GLU A 144 -18.91 6.97 3.53
C GLU A 144 -18.70 7.32 2.06
N THR A 145 -17.58 6.86 1.50
CA THR A 145 -17.21 7.09 0.08
C THR A 145 -17.32 5.79 -0.72
N ILE A 146 -17.82 5.88 -1.95
CA ILE A 146 -17.80 4.76 -2.90
C ILE A 146 -16.38 4.53 -3.47
N PRO A 147 -16.08 3.36 -4.04
CA PRO A 147 -14.78 3.08 -4.65
C PRO A 147 -14.39 4.06 -5.77
N GLU A 148 -13.11 4.41 -5.86
CA GLU A 148 -12.57 5.23 -6.98
C GLU A 148 -12.37 4.42 -8.26
N ALA A 149 -12.45 3.09 -8.19
CA ALA A 149 -12.37 2.19 -9.33
C ALA A 149 -13.19 0.91 -9.08
N ALA A 150 -13.73 0.34 -10.15
CA ALA A 150 -14.48 -0.91 -10.12
C ALA A 150 -14.02 -1.88 -11.21
N VAL A 151 -14.28 -3.17 -11.02
CA VAL A 151 -14.05 -4.20 -12.04
C VAL A 151 -15.31 -4.34 -12.88
N LEU A 152 -15.18 -4.18 -14.20
CA LEU A 152 -16.25 -4.42 -15.17
C LEU A 152 -15.93 -5.65 -16.02
N THR A 153 -16.96 -6.41 -16.37
CA THR A 153 -16.87 -7.50 -17.34
C THR A 153 -17.21 -6.96 -18.72
N VAL A 154 -16.24 -6.99 -19.63
CA VAL A 154 -16.36 -6.44 -20.97
C VAL A 154 -16.31 -7.58 -21.98
N SER A 155 -17.33 -7.66 -22.83
CA SER A 155 -17.30 -8.58 -23.97
C SER A 155 -16.44 -7.98 -25.08
N ASP A 156 -15.44 -8.75 -25.49
CA ASP A 156 -14.70 -8.53 -26.71
C ASP A 156 -15.64 -8.74 -27.90
N MET A 157 -15.94 -7.65 -28.63
CA MET A 157 -16.87 -7.68 -29.77
C MET A 157 -16.41 -8.55 -30.95
N VAL A 158 -15.12 -8.91 -30.99
CA VAL A 158 -14.52 -9.68 -32.08
C VAL A 158 -14.43 -11.16 -31.71
N THR A 159 -14.01 -11.47 -30.49
CA THR A 159 -13.84 -12.88 -30.04
C THR A 159 -15.05 -13.43 -29.30
N GLY A 160 -15.92 -12.56 -28.79
CA GLY A 160 -17.02 -12.92 -27.90
C GLY A 160 -16.59 -13.27 -26.47
N ASN A 161 -15.29 -13.22 -26.17
CA ASN A 161 -14.77 -13.54 -24.83
C ASN A 161 -15.08 -12.41 -23.84
N GLU A 162 -15.30 -12.77 -22.59
CA GLU A 162 -15.42 -11.81 -21.49
C GLU A 162 -14.06 -11.55 -20.85
N VAL A 163 -13.75 -10.28 -20.62
CA VAL A 163 -12.52 -9.82 -19.97
C VAL A 163 -12.89 -8.93 -18.79
N GLU A 164 -12.34 -9.21 -17.62
CA GLU A 164 -12.46 -8.34 -16.44
C GLU A 164 -11.43 -7.21 -16.51
N VAL A 165 -11.90 -5.98 -16.37
CA VAL A 165 -11.07 -4.78 -16.49
C VAL A 165 -11.34 -3.84 -15.33
N GLN A 166 -10.28 -3.25 -14.78
CA GLN A 166 -10.40 -2.24 -13.73
C GLN A 166 -10.55 -0.87 -14.37
N VAL A 167 -11.63 -0.16 -14.05
CA VAL A 167 -11.97 1.15 -14.62
C VAL A 167 -12.16 2.20 -13.53
N PRO A 168 -11.74 3.45 -13.75
CA PRO A 168 -11.90 4.51 -12.77
C PRO A 168 -13.35 5.02 -12.73
N LEU A 169 -13.71 5.61 -11.59
CA LEU A 169 -14.96 6.34 -11.40
C LEU A 169 -14.96 7.59 -12.29
N ALA A 170 -15.92 7.69 -13.20
CA ALA A 170 -16.06 8.83 -14.09
C ALA A 170 -17.03 9.88 -13.52
N SER A 171 -18.14 9.43 -12.93
CA SER A 171 -19.09 10.32 -12.25
C SER A 171 -19.92 9.55 -11.22
N ALA A 172 -20.42 10.28 -10.23
CA ALA A 172 -21.33 9.75 -9.22
C ALA A 172 -22.48 10.73 -9.01
N SER A 173 -23.71 10.21 -8.92
CA SER A 173 -24.90 10.99 -8.58
C SER A 173 -25.60 10.38 -7.39
N TYR A 174 -25.81 11.19 -6.35
CA TYR A 174 -26.44 10.79 -5.10
C TYR A 174 -27.92 11.14 -5.11
N GLY A 175 -28.74 10.23 -4.60
CA GLY A 175 -30.18 10.40 -4.47
C GLY A 175 -30.57 11.19 -3.21
N GLU A 176 -31.88 11.18 -2.92
CA GLU A 176 -32.40 11.78 -1.70
C GLU A 176 -31.94 11.01 -0.45
N GLU A 177 -31.65 11.75 0.61
CA GLU A 177 -31.34 11.18 1.91
C GLU A 177 -32.60 10.58 2.56
N ARG A 178 -32.46 9.39 3.14
CA ARG A 178 -33.53 8.75 3.92
C ARG A 178 -32.98 8.18 5.22
N TRP A 179 -33.86 8.08 6.21
CA TRP A 179 -33.57 7.34 7.45
C TRP A 179 -33.83 5.86 7.24
N GLU A 180 -32.87 5.03 7.64
CA GLU A 180 -32.96 3.58 7.54
C GLU A 180 -32.65 2.94 8.91
N PRO A 181 -33.49 2.01 9.39
CA PRO A 181 -33.27 1.33 10.67
C PRO A 181 -32.14 0.31 10.55
N GLY A 182 -31.45 0.06 11.65
CA GLY A 182 -30.39 -0.96 11.71
C GLY A 182 -29.14 -0.52 12.46
N PHE A 183 -29.08 0.74 12.89
CA PHE A 183 -28.04 1.24 13.76
C PHE A 183 -28.24 0.68 15.18
N GLU A 184 -27.26 -0.05 15.70
CA GLU A 184 -27.24 -0.45 17.11
C GLU A 184 -25.83 -0.41 17.67
N PHE A 185 -25.72 -0.10 18.96
CA PHE A 185 -24.46 -0.23 19.70
C PHE A 185 -24.72 -0.56 21.17
N PRO A 186 -23.83 -1.33 21.81
CA PRO A 186 -23.95 -1.65 23.22
C PRO A 186 -23.48 -0.47 24.08
N VAL A 187 -24.13 -0.29 25.22
CA VAL A 187 -23.70 0.63 26.29
C VAL A 187 -23.56 -0.20 27.56
N THR A 188 -22.46 -0.02 28.30
CA THR A 188 -22.25 -0.72 29.59
C THR A 188 -22.24 0.30 30.71
N ILE A 189 -23.14 0.14 31.68
CA ILE A 189 -23.16 0.92 32.91
C ILE A 189 -22.34 0.17 33.94
N ILE A 190 -21.46 0.90 34.63
CA ILE A 190 -20.60 0.38 35.71
C ILE A 190 -21.01 1.09 37.01
N ASN A 191 -21.23 0.32 38.09
CA ASN A 191 -21.84 0.70 39.37
C ASN A 191 -23.37 0.90 39.31
N ASP A 192 -24.10 -0.08 38.77
CA ASP A 192 -25.58 -0.11 38.66
C ASP A 192 -26.33 0.02 40.01
N ASP A 193 -25.62 -0.07 41.15
CA ASP A 193 -26.14 0.18 42.50
C ASP A 193 -26.13 1.67 42.90
N ALA A 194 -25.52 2.54 42.09
CA ALA A 194 -25.55 3.99 42.25
C ALA A 194 -26.77 4.59 41.53
N GLN A 195 -27.57 5.41 42.21
CA GLN A 195 -28.73 6.07 41.60
C GLN A 195 -28.36 7.12 40.52
N ARG A 196 -27.09 7.50 40.39
CA ARG A 196 -26.62 8.62 39.55
C ARG A 196 -25.24 8.33 38.92
N PHE A 197 -25.09 8.62 37.63
CA PHE A 197 -23.90 8.33 36.81
C PHE A 197 -23.39 9.60 36.11
N LEU A 198 -22.13 9.62 35.69
CA LEU A 198 -21.58 10.73 34.89
C LEU A 198 -21.43 10.30 33.41
N LEU A 199 -22.17 10.94 32.51
CA LEU A 199 -22.06 10.81 31.05
C LEU A 199 -21.54 12.14 30.46
N ASN A 200 -20.34 12.14 29.88
CA ASN A 200 -19.66 13.35 29.37
C ASN A 200 -19.68 14.55 30.36
N GLY A 201 -19.50 14.30 31.66
CA GLY A 201 -19.51 15.35 32.69
C GLY A 201 -20.90 15.77 33.18
N THR A 202 -21.97 15.16 32.67
CA THR A 202 -23.36 15.39 33.10
C THR A 202 -23.81 14.25 34.02
N GLU A 203 -24.40 14.59 35.17
CA GLU A 203 -24.98 13.61 36.09
C GLU A 203 -26.33 13.10 35.54
N VAL A 204 -26.48 11.77 35.44
CA VAL A 204 -27.60 11.07 34.80
C VAL A 204 -28.24 10.10 35.79
N GLU A 205 -29.55 10.15 35.94
CA GLU A 205 -30.33 9.19 36.71
C GLU A 205 -30.88 8.11 35.78
N LEU A 206 -30.74 6.83 36.16
CA LEU A 206 -31.20 5.70 35.35
C LEU A 206 -32.64 5.32 35.72
N ASP A 207 -33.53 5.41 34.75
CA ASP A 207 -34.91 4.94 34.84
C ASP A 207 -34.99 3.47 34.43
N GLU A 208 -35.63 2.62 35.25
CA GLU A 208 -35.75 1.18 34.99
C GLU A 208 -36.60 0.85 33.74
N GLU A 209 -37.60 1.68 33.41
CA GLU A 209 -38.43 1.49 32.22
C GLU A 209 -37.83 2.15 30.98
N LYS A 210 -37.12 3.28 31.13
CA LYS A 210 -36.60 4.10 30.01
C LYS A 210 -35.19 4.63 30.29
N PRO A 211 -34.18 3.76 30.31
CA PRO A 211 -32.83 4.15 30.70
C PRO A 211 -32.21 5.14 29.70
N LEU A 212 -31.46 6.12 30.22
CA LEU A 212 -30.72 7.13 29.43
C LEU A 212 -31.58 7.96 28.44
N ARG A 213 -32.89 7.98 28.64
CA ARG A 213 -33.78 8.82 27.83
C ARG A 213 -33.43 10.30 27.97
N GLY A 214 -33.30 11.00 26.84
CA GLY A 214 -32.89 12.40 26.82
C GLY A 214 -31.38 12.62 26.74
N TYR A 215 -30.58 11.53 26.69
CA TYR A 215 -29.12 11.57 26.57
C TYR A 215 -28.64 11.04 25.20
N GLU A 216 -29.52 11.01 24.21
CA GLU A 216 -29.25 10.40 22.91
C GLU A 216 -28.08 11.09 22.18
N GLU A 217 -27.99 12.42 22.25
CA GLU A 217 -26.94 13.21 21.61
C GLU A 217 -25.56 12.92 22.24
N GLN A 218 -25.48 12.84 23.56
CA GLN A 218 -24.23 12.52 24.28
C GLN A 218 -23.77 11.09 23.99
N LEU A 219 -24.70 10.16 23.79
CA LEU A 219 -24.37 8.79 23.40
C LEU A 219 -23.84 8.71 21.96
N LEU A 220 -24.38 9.51 21.03
CA LEU A 220 -23.86 9.60 19.66
C LEU A 220 -22.47 10.24 19.63
N GLU A 221 -22.24 11.29 20.42
CA GLU A 221 -20.91 11.90 20.59
C GLU A 221 -19.87 10.90 21.12
N LEU A 222 -20.26 10.06 22.09
CA LEU A 222 -19.37 9.07 22.71
C LEU A 222 -18.80 8.08 21.68
N ILE A 223 -19.60 7.69 20.69
CA ILE A 223 -19.17 6.79 19.61
C ILE A 223 -18.61 7.55 18.39
N GLY A 224 -18.50 8.88 18.48
CA GLY A 224 -17.91 9.72 17.45
C GLY A 224 -18.80 9.97 16.23
N VAL A 225 -20.13 9.89 16.37
CA VAL A 225 -21.07 10.13 15.26
C VAL A 225 -21.97 11.35 15.54
N SER A 226 -22.45 11.99 14.48
CA SER A 226 -23.29 13.21 14.58
C SER A 226 -24.78 12.88 14.59
N GLY A 227 -25.55 13.60 15.43
CA GLY A 227 -27.02 13.59 15.44
C GLY A 227 -27.68 14.05 14.14
N GLU A 228 -26.92 14.68 13.23
CA GLU A 228 -27.40 15.02 11.89
C GLU A 228 -27.57 13.80 10.98
N ASN A 229 -26.82 12.74 11.26
CA ASN A 229 -26.71 11.53 10.43
C ASN A 229 -27.16 10.26 11.17
N TYR A 230 -27.26 10.31 12.49
CA TYR A 230 -27.65 9.19 13.33
C TYR A 230 -28.72 9.64 14.33
N ARG A 231 -29.67 8.76 14.62
CA ARG A 231 -30.73 9.02 15.59
C ARG A 231 -30.98 7.76 16.41
N ILE A 232 -30.87 7.88 17.73
CA ILE A 232 -31.29 6.82 18.65
C ILE A 232 -32.81 6.86 18.77
N THR A 233 -33.47 5.71 18.58
CA THR A 233 -34.93 5.56 18.63
C THR A 233 -35.39 4.76 19.84
N ASP A 234 -34.55 3.86 20.36
CA ASP A 234 -34.83 3.06 21.54
C ASP A 234 -33.55 2.81 22.34
N ILE A 235 -33.68 2.82 23.67
CA ILE A 235 -32.61 2.42 24.59
C ILE A 235 -33.26 1.50 25.61
N ARG A 236 -32.71 0.29 25.75
CA ARG A 236 -33.26 -0.72 26.65
C ARG A 236 -32.18 -1.51 27.33
N TRP A 237 -32.51 -2.03 28.51
CA TRP A 237 -31.67 -2.99 29.22
C TRP A 237 -31.49 -4.26 28.39
N ASP A 238 -30.24 -4.71 28.29
CA ASP A 238 -29.83 -5.94 27.59
C ASP A 238 -29.28 -6.94 28.61
N GLY A 239 -30.20 -7.47 29.42
CA GLY A 239 -29.91 -8.45 30.46
C GLY A 239 -30.08 -7.92 31.89
N ALA A 240 -29.88 -8.84 32.84
CA ALA A 240 -29.88 -8.53 34.27
C ALA A 240 -28.55 -7.87 34.68
N PRO A 241 -28.54 -7.12 35.80
CA PRO A 241 -27.28 -6.71 36.43
C PRO A 241 -26.39 -7.92 36.69
N TYR A 242 -25.09 -7.77 36.45
CA TYR A 242 -24.09 -8.80 36.65
C TYR A 242 -22.84 -8.20 37.28
N LEU A 243 -22.07 -9.01 38.01
CA LEU A 243 -20.85 -8.56 38.65
C LEU A 243 -19.67 -8.79 37.71
N GLU A 244 -18.89 -7.75 37.45
CA GLU A 244 -17.68 -7.80 36.63
C GLU A 244 -16.60 -6.98 37.34
N ASN A 245 -15.49 -7.63 37.70
CA ASN A 245 -14.35 -7.03 38.41
C ASN A 245 -14.74 -6.25 39.69
N GLY A 246 -15.67 -6.81 40.48
CA GLY A 246 -16.15 -6.20 41.72
C GLY A 246 -17.15 -5.06 41.55
N HIS A 247 -17.52 -4.69 40.32
CA HIS A 247 -18.52 -3.67 40.02
C HIS A 247 -19.82 -4.31 39.54
N TRP A 248 -20.96 -3.80 40.01
CA TRP A 248 -22.25 -4.13 39.42
C TRP A 248 -22.35 -3.45 38.06
N CYS A 249 -22.38 -4.24 37.01
CA CYS A 249 -22.52 -3.81 35.64
C CYS A 249 -23.89 -4.19 35.10
N ARG A 250 -24.41 -3.38 34.17
CA ARG A 250 -25.60 -3.75 33.42
C ARG A 250 -25.48 -3.21 31.99
N LYS A 251 -25.79 -4.07 31.02
CA LYS A 251 -25.72 -3.73 29.60
C LYS A 251 -27.02 -3.08 29.15
N LEU A 252 -26.90 -2.15 28.23
CA LEU A 252 -27.98 -1.61 27.44
C LEU A 252 -27.66 -1.79 25.97
N ARG A 253 -28.73 -1.76 25.19
CA ARG A 253 -28.65 -1.65 23.75
C ARG A 253 -29.33 -0.37 23.32
N ALA A 254 -28.56 0.52 22.70
CA ALA A 254 -29.09 1.67 21.99
C ALA A 254 -29.34 1.24 20.54
N MET A 255 -30.57 1.45 20.08
CA MET A 255 -31.02 1.16 18.72
C MET A 255 -31.46 2.45 18.07
N GLY A 256 -31.31 2.54 16.76
CA GLY A 256 -31.59 3.75 16.04
C GLY A 256 -31.65 3.57 14.54
N ASP A 257 -31.76 4.73 13.90
CA ASP A 257 -31.73 4.88 12.47
C ASP A 257 -30.47 5.65 12.11
N TRP A 258 -29.88 5.31 10.97
CA TRP A 258 -28.86 6.14 10.34
C TRP A 258 -29.43 6.74 9.06
N LYS A 259 -28.84 7.83 8.62
CA LYS A 259 -29.19 8.46 7.37
C LYS A 259 -28.35 7.88 6.24
N VAL A 260 -29.03 7.40 5.20
CA VAL A 260 -28.39 6.86 4.00
C VAL A 260 -28.80 7.60 2.74
N THR A 261 -27.99 7.45 1.70
CA THR A 261 -28.35 7.81 0.33
C THR A 261 -27.99 6.67 -0.63
N ASP A 262 -28.70 6.57 -1.74
CA ASP A 262 -28.31 5.67 -2.83
C ASP A 262 -27.47 6.46 -3.85
N CYS A 263 -26.46 5.81 -4.40
CA CYS A 263 -25.58 6.40 -5.40
C CYS A 263 -25.62 5.59 -6.70
N LYS A 264 -25.77 6.31 -7.82
CA LYS A 264 -25.47 5.79 -9.16
C LYS A 264 -24.08 6.24 -9.55
N ALA A 265 -23.16 5.28 -9.69
CA ALA A 265 -21.78 5.53 -10.05
C ALA A 265 -21.53 5.04 -11.49
N VAL A 266 -21.08 5.95 -12.36
CA VAL A 266 -20.64 5.62 -13.72
C VAL A 266 -19.14 5.39 -13.68
N TYR A 267 -18.72 4.18 -14.03
CA TYR A 267 -17.31 3.84 -14.23
C TYR A 267 -17.04 3.74 -15.73
N SER A 268 -16.04 4.46 -16.24
CA SER A 268 -15.72 4.44 -17.67
C SER A 268 -14.24 4.71 -17.96
N GLY A 269 -13.78 4.21 -19.10
CA GLY A 269 -12.40 4.36 -19.54
C GLY A 269 -12.14 3.66 -20.87
N THR A 270 -10.87 3.60 -21.27
CA THR A 270 -10.41 2.88 -22.46
C THR A 270 -9.59 1.67 -22.05
N VAL A 271 -9.93 0.50 -22.60
CA VAL A 271 -9.22 -0.76 -22.36
C VAL A 271 -8.41 -1.14 -23.59
N ASN A 272 -7.17 -1.55 -23.38
CA ASN A 272 -6.34 -2.19 -24.40
C ASN A 272 -6.59 -3.70 -24.41
N LEU A 273 -7.29 -4.19 -25.44
CA LEU A 273 -7.47 -5.63 -25.66
C LEU A 273 -6.23 -6.19 -26.39
N PRO A 274 -5.74 -7.36 -25.98
CA PRO A 274 -4.54 -7.96 -26.56
C PRO A 274 -4.78 -8.43 -28.00
N GLU A 275 -3.70 -8.68 -28.73
CA GLU A 275 -3.74 -9.35 -30.03
C GLU A 275 -4.40 -10.73 -29.92
N VAL A 276 -5.17 -11.12 -30.94
CA VAL A 276 -5.88 -12.40 -30.96
C VAL A 276 -5.49 -13.17 -32.22
N LYS A 277 -5.14 -14.44 -32.03
CA LYS A 277 -4.96 -15.38 -33.15
C LYS A 277 -6.28 -15.58 -33.88
N ALA A 278 -6.27 -15.35 -35.18
CA ALA A 278 -7.45 -15.42 -36.03
C ALA A 278 -7.14 -16.23 -37.30
N LYS A 279 -8.16 -16.42 -38.11
CA LYS A 279 -8.06 -17.06 -39.43
C LYS A 279 -8.68 -16.15 -40.48
N ALA A 280 -8.28 -16.33 -41.73
CA ALA A 280 -8.93 -15.71 -42.88
C ALA A 280 -9.12 -16.76 -43.97
N VAL A 281 -10.09 -16.53 -44.86
CA VAL A 281 -10.29 -17.34 -46.05
C VAL A 281 -9.66 -16.65 -47.23
N GLN A 282 -8.77 -17.35 -47.92
CA GLN A 282 -8.21 -16.92 -49.19
C GLN A 282 -8.86 -17.71 -50.31
N ALA A 283 -9.55 -16.99 -51.20
CA ALA A 283 -10.32 -17.56 -52.30
C ALA A 283 -9.69 -17.20 -53.64
N VAL A 284 -9.51 -18.20 -54.50
CA VAL A 284 -8.95 -18.08 -55.84
C VAL A 284 -10.09 -18.22 -56.85
N TYR A 285 -10.25 -17.23 -57.70
CA TYR A 285 -11.27 -17.16 -58.74
C TYR A 285 -10.63 -17.08 -60.13
N SER A 286 -11.29 -17.65 -61.13
CA SER A 286 -10.89 -17.57 -62.56
C SER A 286 -11.97 -16.86 -63.38
N ASP A 287 -11.57 -16.10 -64.40
CA ASP A 287 -12.51 -15.52 -65.38
C ASP A 287 -13.04 -16.55 -66.40
N VAL A 288 -12.51 -17.78 -66.33
CA VAL A 288 -12.96 -18.93 -67.11
C VAL A 288 -13.81 -19.85 -66.22
N PRO A 289 -15.00 -20.28 -66.67
CA PRO A 289 -15.80 -21.27 -65.95
C PRO A 289 -15.04 -22.59 -65.77
N PRO A 290 -15.19 -23.28 -64.63
CA PRO A 290 -14.45 -24.52 -64.37
C PRO A 290 -14.72 -25.58 -65.44
N ALA A 291 -13.67 -25.98 -66.16
CA ALA A 291 -13.68 -27.08 -67.13
C ALA A 291 -13.33 -28.41 -66.43
N PRO A 292 -13.82 -29.57 -66.91
CA PRO A 292 -13.42 -30.86 -66.37
C PRO A 292 -11.92 -31.11 -66.60
N ALA A 293 -11.23 -31.51 -65.54
CA ALA A 293 -9.77 -31.60 -65.43
C ALA A 293 -9.07 -32.16 -66.69
N SER A 294 -8.21 -31.35 -67.30
CA SER A 294 -7.25 -31.77 -68.33
C SER A 294 -5.83 -31.65 -67.79
N GLU A 295 -5.03 -32.70 -67.97
CA GLU A 295 -3.59 -32.71 -67.67
C GLU A 295 -2.84 -31.72 -68.57
N GLY A 296 -2.41 -30.59 -68.00
CA GLY A 296 -1.56 -29.56 -68.63
C GLY A 296 -0.15 -29.51 -68.03
N LYS A 297 0.80 -28.92 -68.78
CA LYS A 297 2.26 -28.91 -68.53
C LYS A 297 2.68 -28.20 -67.23
N ASP A 298 3.94 -28.42 -66.82
CA ASP A 298 4.62 -27.83 -65.64
C ASP A 298 4.72 -26.28 -65.69
N GLN A 299 3.60 -25.59 -65.52
CA GLN A 299 3.57 -24.19 -65.09
C GLN A 299 3.25 -24.14 -63.60
N SER A 300 4.04 -23.35 -62.88
CA SER A 300 3.90 -23.19 -61.43
C SER A 300 3.22 -21.87 -61.12
N ILE A 301 2.27 -21.88 -60.20
CA ILE A 301 1.76 -20.68 -59.54
C ILE A 301 2.54 -20.52 -58.23
N PHE A 302 3.07 -19.33 -57.98
CA PHE A 302 3.73 -18.97 -56.74
C PHE A 302 2.78 -18.17 -55.87
N THR A 303 2.52 -18.62 -54.65
CA THR A 303 1.90 -17.80 -53.61
C THR A 303 2.99 -16.88 -53.06
N MET A 304 2.89 -15.60 -53.38
CA MET A 304 3.79 -14.55 -52.92
C MET A 304 3.16 -13.82 -51.74
N LYS A 305 3.94 -13.57 -50.70
CA LYS A 305 3.66 -12.61 -49.65
C LYS A 305 4.46 -11.35 -49.95
N ALA A 306 3.77 -10.24 -50.19
CA ALA A 306 4.38 -8.92 -50.22
C ALA A 306 4.05 -8.16 -48.95
N VAL A 307 5.07 -7.61 -48.29
CA VAL A 307 4.91 -6.75 -47.12
C VAL A 307 5.38 -5.36 -47.51
N ALA A 308 4.44 -4.42 -47.61
CA ALA A 308 4.72 -3.02 -47.84
C ALA A 308 4.95 -2.30 -46.52
N ALA A 309 6.08 -1.63 -46.39
CA ALA A 309 6.40 -0.72 -45.31
C ALA A 309 5.99 0.70 -45.70
N TYR A 310 5.21 1.37 -44.85
CA TYR A 310 4.75 2.74 -45.01
C TYR A 310 5.26 3.62 -43.86
N SER A 311 5.90 4.74 -44.18
CA SER A 311 6.46 5.69 -43.20
C SER A 311 5.84 7.08 -43.33
N ASN A 312 5.76 7.82 -42.21
CA ASN A 312 5.00 9.07 -42.14
C ASN A 312 5.60 10.18 -43.04
N ALA A 313 4.79 10.74 -43.95
CA ALA A 313 5.22 11.72 -44.94
C ALA A 313 5.72 13.05 -44.34
N LEU A 314 5.24 13.43 -43.14
CA LEU A 314 5.64 14.67 -42.45
C LEU A 314 7.10 14.66 -41.97
N GLU A 315 7.72 13.48 -41.88
CA GLU A 315 9.10 13.30 -41.41
C GLU A 315 10.14 13.33 -42.53
N ARG A 316 9.74 13.44 -43.81
CA ARG A 316 10.64 13.55 -44.98
C ARG A 316 11.36 14.91 -45.10
N ARG A 317 11.53 15.66 -44.01
CA ARG A 317 12.41 16.86 -43.97
C ARG A 317 13.86 16.42 -43.68
N PRO A 318 14.87 17.02 -44.34
CA PRO A 318 16.26 16.59 -44.18
C PRO A 318 16.71 16.65 -42.72
N SER A 319 17.30 15.54 -42.26
CA SER A 319 17.62 15.16 -40.89
C SER A 319 18.80 15.95 -40.25
N TYR A 320 18.67 17.27 -40.17
CA TYR A 320 19.61 18.09 -39.38
C TYR A 320 19.01 18.62 -38.07
N ASP A 321 17.69 18.74 -37.95
CA ASP A 321 17.03 19.38 -36.78
C ASP A 321 16.45 18.37 -35.77
N MET A 322 15.97 17.20 -36.23
CA MET A 322 15.29 16.22 -35.35
C MET A 322 16.26 15.41 -34.46
N LYS A 323 17.49 15.14 -34.94
CA LYS A 323 18.55 14.55 -34.10
C LYS A 323 18.93 15.48 -32.94
N ARG A 324 19.07 16.79 -33.22
CA ARG A 324 19.28 17.79 -32.17
C ARG A 324 18.10 17.87 -31.23
N CYS A 325 16.86 17.86 -31.72
CA CYS A 325 15.68 17.87 -30.85
C CYS A 325 15.58 16.61 -29.98
N SER A 326 15.86 15.41 -30.51
CA SER A 326 15.88 14.16 -29.72
C SER A 326 17.02 14.14 -28.69
N GLU A 327 18.22 14.59 -29.08
CA GLU A 327 19.36 14.76 -28.17
C GLU A 327 19.05 15.80 -27.08
N ILE A 328 18.38 16.91 -27.43
CA ILE A 328 17.95 17.95 -26.48
C ILE A 328 16.86 17.41 -25.56
N VAL A 329 15.84 16.72 -26.07
CA VAL A 329 14.75 16.14 -25.26
C VAL A 329 15.29 15.07 -24.32
N SER A 330 16.17 14.18 -24.80
CA SER A 330 16.84 13.18 -23.98
C SER A 330 17.75 13.82 -22.92
N ALA A 331 18.51 14.85 -23.28
CA ALA A 331 19.33 15.60 -22.34
C ALA A 331 18.47 16.33 -21.30
N VAL A 332 17.33 16.89 -21.69
CA VAL A 332 16.36 17.53 -20.78
C VAL A 332 15.73 16.50 -19.85
N LEU A 333 15.30 15.34 -20.34
CA LEU A 333 14.77 14.25 -19.53
C LEU A 333 15.81 13.72 -18.54
N MET A 334 17.05 13.49 -18.98
CA MET A 334 18.16 13.13 -18.09
C MET A 334 18.42 14.21 -17.04
N ALA A 335 18.41 15.49 -17.43
CA ALA A 335 18.59 16.60 -16.49
C ALA A 335 17.45 16.66 -15.47
N VAL A 336 16.20 16.40 -15.88
CA VAL A 336 15.04 16.30 -14.98
C VAL A 336 15.19 15.12 -14.03
N CYS A 337 15.55 13.93 -14.52
CA CYS A 337 15.80 12.76 -13.67
C CYS A 337 16.96 13.01 -12.68
N LEU A 338 18.04 13.65 -13.12
CA LEU A 338 19.16 14.05 -12.26
C LEU A 338 18.72 15.08 -11.22
N ALA A 339 17.88 16.05 -11.59
CA ALA A 339 17.33 17.02 -10.66
C ALA A 339 16.41 16.37 -9.62
N LEU A 340 15.56 15.43 -10.02
CA LEU A 340 14.67 14.68 -9.12
C LEU A 340 15.46 13.78 -8.17
N THR A 341 16.46 13.07 -8.67
CA THR A 341 17.33 12.22 -7.85
C THR A 341 18.19 13.05 -6.90
N ALA A 342 18.79 14.16 -7.35
CA ALA A 342 19.52 15.09 -6.51
C ALA A 342 18.62 15.75 -5.46
N GLY A 343 17.38 16.11 -5.82
CA GLY A 343 16.37 16.63 -4.91
C GLY A 343 16.02 15.63 -3.80
N ASN A 344 15.70 14.39 -4.18
CA ASN A 344 15.42 13.31 -3.23
C ASN A 344 16.63 12.98 -2.34
N ALA A 345 17.84 12.95 -2.90
CA ALA A 345 19.08 12.78 -2.15
C ALA A 345 19.31 13.95 -1.17
N GLY A 346 19.01 15.18 -1.59
CA GLY A 346 19.06 16.36 -0.74
C GLY A 346 18.09 16.28 0.43
N ILE A 347 16.84 15.87 0.20
CA ILE A 347 15.83 15.65 1.26
C ILE A 347 16.29 14.56 2.23
N LEU A 348 16.80 13.43 1.71
CA LEU A 348 17.32 12.34 2.54
C LEU A 348 18.51 12.82 3.37
N MET A 349 19.44 13.58 2.79
CA MET A 349 20.59 14.16 3.47
C MET A 349 20.16 15.15 4.56
N MET A 350 19.13 15.96 4.32
CA MET A 350 18.55 16.84 5.33
C MET A 350 17.96 16.05 6.51
N LYS A 351 17.21 14.97 6.25
CA LYS A 351 16.65 14.10 7.30
C LYS A 351 17.77 13.43 8.12
N VAL A 352 18.77 12.84 7.47
CA VAL A 352 19.91 12.23 8.15
C VAL A 352 20.69 13.27 8.97
N ARG A 353 20.84 14.49 8.46
CA ARG A 353 21.50 15.57 9.20
C ARG A 353 20.69 16.01 10.41
N ASP A 354 19.35 16.03 10.33
CA ASP A 354 18.49 16.31 11.48
C ASP A 354 18.61 15.23 12.55
N ASP A 355 18.55 13.96 12.15
CA ASP A 355 18.74 12.80 13.03
C ASP A 355 20.10 12.84 13.73
N GLN A 356 21.17 13.16 12.99
CA GLN A 356 22.52 13.32 13.56
C GLN A 356 22.62 14.48 14.55
N LYS A 357 21.95 15.60 14.29
CA LYS A 357 21.91 16.74 15.23
C LYS A 357 21.17 16.37 16.51
N GLY A 358 20.01 15.72 16.40
CA GLY A 358 19.25 15.22 17.54
C GLY A 358 20.05 14.21 18.37
N ALA A 359 20.71 13.24 17.73
CA ALA A 359 21.56 12.27 18.40
C ALA A 359 22.71 12.93 19.19
N ARG A 360 23.38 13.93 18.59
CA ARG A 360 24.47 14.67 19.27
C ARG A 360 23.96 15.47 20.46
N GLU A 361 22.76 16.05 20.35
CA GLU A 361 22.13 16.80 21.43
C GLU A 361 21.85 15.88 22.63
N TYR A 362 21.22 14.73 22.40
CA TYR A 362 20.94 13.77 23.46
C TYR A 362 22.18 13.07 24.02
N GLN A 363 23.20 12.80 23.20
CA GLN A 363 24.49 12.32 23.68
C GLN A 363 25.16 13.31 24.65
N ARG A 364 25.03 14.63 24.41
CA ARG A 364 25.53 15.65 25.35
C ARG A 364 24.69 15.73 26.60
N LEU A 365 23.36 15.57 26.49
CA LEU A 365 22.48 15.56 27.65
C LEU A 365 22.82 14.44 28.63
N ARG A 366 23.30 13.29 28.15
CA ARG A 366 23.76 12.19 29.03
C ARG A 366 24.86 12.60 30.01
N ALA A 367 25.63 13.65 29.72
CA ALA A 367 26.64 14.16 30.64
C ALA A 367 26.05 14.77 31.93
N TYR A 368 24.78 15.18 31.93
CA TYR A 368 24.08 15.72 33.12
C TYR A 368 23.71 14.63 34.14
N ALA A 369 23.65 13.38 33.70
CA ALA A 369 23.68 12.23 34.58
C ALA A 369 25.15 11.86 34.73
N ASN A 370 25.79 12.45 35.75
CA ASN A 370 27.23 12.56 35.96
C ASN A 370 27.92 11.19 35.74
N THR A 371 28.46 10.98 34.54
CA THR A 371 29.12 9.73 34.12
C THR A 371 30.60 9.74 34.52
N ALA A 372 30.95 10.42 35.62
CA ALA A 372 32.23 10.24 36.25
C ALA A 372 32.23 8.88 36.95
N ASN A 373 33.08 7.97 36.46
CA ASN A 373 33.46 6.67 37.02
C ASN A 373 32.62 5.43 36.72
N VAL A 374 32.45 5.08 35.44
CA VAL A 374 32.21 3.67 35.04
C VAL A 374 33.46 3.02 34.42
N GLY A 375 34.48 3.80 34.03
CA GLY A 375 35.73 3.28 33.44
C GLY A 375 36.93 3.17 34.38
N ASP A 376 37.09 4.10 35.34
CA ASP A 376 38.41 4.32 35.97
C ASP A 376 38.56 3.77 37.41
N ILE A 377 37.50 3.25 38.04
CA ILE A 377 37.62 2.62 39.39
C ILE A 377 38.02 1.13 39.31
N ALA A 378 37.85 0.49 38.14
CA ALA A 378 38.18 -0.93 37.97
C ALA A 378 39.70 -1.23 38.02
N GLU A 379 40.57 -0.22 37.86
CA GLU A 379 42.03 -0.38 37.90
C GLU A 379 42.69 -0.05 39.25
N GLU A 380 42.02 0.70 40.14
CA GLU A 380 42.60 1.03 41.46
C GLU A 380 42.24 0.02 42.55
N GLU A 381 41.03 -0.54 42.57
CA GLU A 381 40.68 -1.59 43.56
C GLU A 381 41.37 -2.93 43.30
N ASN A 382 41.78 -3.19 42.05
CA ASN A 382 42.48 -4.43 41.67
C ASN A 382 44.00 -4.42 41.95
N ARG A 383 44.56 -3.32 42.46
CA ARG A 383 45.97 -3.27 42.88
C ARG A 383 46.21 -3.57 44.36
N GLU A 384 45.19 -3.59 45.21
CA GLU A 384 45.38 -3.74 46.66
C GLU A 384 44.81 -5.01 47.32
N ASN A 385 44.04 -5.86 46.64
CA ASN A 385 43.64 -7.14 47.23
C ASN A 385 43.71 -8.30 46.24
N GLY A 386 44.89 -8.92 46.17
CA GLY A 386 45.03 -10.25 45.58
C GLY A 386 44.33 -11.30 46.46
N LYS A 387 43.18 -11.81 45.99
CA LYS A 387 42.63 -13.13 46.35
C LYS A 387 41.60 -13.58 45.31
N GLU A 388 41.86 -14.74 44.71
CA GLU A 388 41.00 -15.44 43.76
C GLU A 388 39.68 -15.96 44.38
N ASN A 389 38.70 -16.13 43.48
CA ASN A 389 37.49 -16.97 43.53
C ASN A 389 36.19 -16.37 44.11
N ASN A 390 35.28 -15.93 43.22
CA ASN A 390 34.09 -16.72 42.83
C ASN A 390 33.36 -16.03 41.66
N LYS A 391 33.09 -16.75 40.56
CA LYS A 391 32.20 -16.29 39.48
C LYS A 391 30.75 -16.44 39.94
N GLY A 392 30.15 -15.35 40.39
CA GLY A 392 28.71 -15.15 40.47
C GLY A 392 28.35 -13.97 39.57
N ASP A 393 27.45 -14.19 38.62
CA ASP A 393 26.94 -13.18 37.68
C ASP A 393 26.05 -12.17 38.40
N ASN A 394 26.65 -11.20 39.10
CA ASN A 394 25.95 -10.02 39.56
C ASN A 394 26.79 -8.78 39.23
N LYS A 395 26.63 -8.26 38.01
CA LYS A 395 27.14 -6.94 37.66
C LYS A 395 26.29 -5.91 38.38
N GLU A 396 26.78 -5.38 39.49
CA GLU A 396 26.11 -4.27 40.19
C GLU A 396 26.14 -3.02 39.29
N TYR A 397 25.00 -2.69 38.69
CA TYR A 397 24.86 -1.51 37.83
C TYR A 397 24.84 -0.26 38.71
N ARG A 398 25.93 0.52 38.70
CA ARG A 398 26.02 1.79 39.44
C ARG A 398 25.30 2.90 38.67
N LEU A 399 24.13 3.29 39.14
CA LEU A 399 23.35 4.41 38.60
C LEU A 399 24.03 5.76 38.94
N PRO A 400 24.18 6.68 37.98
CA PRO A 400 24.82 7.96 38.23
C PRO A 400 23.91 8.88 39.05
N ALA A 401 24.52 9.86 39.73
CA ALA A 401 23.79 11.00 40.26
C ALA A 401 23.29 11.88 39.10
N VAL A 402 22.03 12.28 39.15
CA VAL A 402 21.39 13.14 38.13
C VAL A 402 21.24 14.55 38.70
N ASP A 403 21.77 15.56 37.99
CA ASP A 403 21.56 16.98 38.34
C ASP A 403 20.17 17.44 37.92
N GLU A 404 19.15 17.02 38.67
CA GLU A 404 17.75 17.33 38.37
C GLU A 404 17.45 18.83 38.47
N GLU A 405 18.13 19.56 39.34
CA GLU A 405 17.94 21.01 39.49
C GLU A 405 18.46 21.76 38.26
N GLY A 406 19.66 21.42 37.79
CA GLY A 406 20.18 21.95 36.52
C GLY A 406 19.28 21.62 35.32
N LEU A 407 18.69 20.42 35.31
CA LEU A 407 17.74 20.02 34.27
C LEU A 407 16.44 20.83 34.32
N ARG A 408 15.85 21.05 35.50
CA ARG A 408 14.64 21.89 35.67
C ARG A 408 14.87 23.36 35.29
N GLN A 409 16.05 23.91 35.61
CA GLN A 409 16.42 25.26 35.18
C GLN A 409 16.51 25.39 33.66
N ARG A 410 16.93 24.32 32.98
CA ARG A 410 17.07 24.30 31.53
C ARG A 410 15.75 24.05 30.81
N ASN A 411 14.92 23.18 31.37
CA ASN A 411 13.56 22.95 30.91
C ASN A 411 12.62 22.77 32.11
N PRO A 412 11.71 23.74 32.36
CA PRO A 412 10.75 23.66 33.45
C PRO A 412 9.80 22.46 33.40
N ASP A 413 9.63 21.84 32.22
CA ASP A 413 8.80 20.64 32.05
C ASP A 413 9.55 19.35 32.47
N TYR A 414 10.83 19.41 32.88
CA TYR A 414 11.56 18.23 33.37
C TYR A 414 10.85 17.57 34.56
N ALA A 415 10.62 16.27 34.49
CA ALA A 415 9.92 15.52 35.52
C ALA A 415 10.71 14.31 36.06
N ALA A 416 11.51 13.63 35.24
CA ALA A 416 12.30 12.46 35.67
C ALA A 416 13.48 12.18 34.72
N TRP A 417 14.33 11.22 35.07
CA TRP A 417 15.36 10.67 34.18
C TRP A 417 15.17 9.17 33.97
N LEU A 418 15.07 8.70 32.72
CA LEU A 418 14.91 7.28 32.40
C LEU A 418 16.24 6.69 31.90
N ALA A 419 16.63 5.56 32.47
CA ALA A 419 17.82 4.78 32.11
C ALA A 419 17.47 3.30 31.91
N ILE A 420 17.96 2.70 30.83
CA ILE A 420 17.96 1.25 30.62
C ILE A 420 19.42 0.82 30.39
N PRO A 421 20.02 0.00 31.28
CA PRO A 421 21.41 -0.44 31.18
C PRO A 421 21.76 -1.03 29.81
N ASP A 422 23.00 -0.80 29.36
CA ASP A 422 23.53 -1.33 28.11
C ASP A 422 22.75 -0.93 26.84
N THR A 423 21.91 0.10 26.94
CA THR A 423 21.19 0.71 25.82
C THR A 423 21.54 2.20 25.68
N LYS A 424 21.08 2.79 24.58
CA LYS A 424 21.11 4.25 24.40
C LYS A 424 20.07 4.98 25.26
N ILE A 425 19.12 4.28 25.86
CA ILE A 425 18.02 4.88 26.62
C ILE A 425 18.56 5.38 27.95
N HIS A 426 18.92 6.67 27.97
CA HIS A 426 19.48 7.37 29.11
C HIS A 426 19.19 8.86 28.93
N TYR A 427 17.95 9.27 29.22
CA TYR A 427 17.43 10.58 28.79
C TYR A 427 16.54 11.23 29.85
N PRO A 428 16.47 12.57 29.87
CA PRO A 428 15.46 13.28 30.63
C PRO A 428 14.06 13.00 30.04
N VAL A 429 13.07 12.93 30.92
CA VAL A 429 11.65 12.75 30.60
C VAL A 429 10.90 13.99 31.08
N VAL A 430 10.11 14.59 30.20
CA VAL A 430 9.33 15.80 30.48
C VAL A 430 7.87 15.48 30.74
N TRP A 431 7.18 16.33 31.50
CA TRP A 431 5.73 16.29 31.64
C TRP A 431 5.10 17.52 30.96
N PRO A 432 4.51 17.34 29.77
CA PRO A 432 3.97 18.45 29.00
C PRO A 432 2.51 18.76 29.32
N GLU A 433 2.07 19.95 28.91
CA GLU A 433 0.66 20.36 28.93
C GLU A 433 -0.24 19.55 27.99
N ASP A 434 0.33 19.02 26.89
CA ASP A 434 -0.34 18.12 25.96
C ASP A 434 0.63 17.09 25.35
N ASN A 435 0.09 15.99 24.82
CA ASN A 435 0.88 14.91 24.21
C ASN A 435 1.50 15.27 22.84
N ARG A 436 1.43 16.53 22.38
CA ARG A 436 1.94 16.98 21.07
C ARG A 436 3.20 17.85 21.19
N LYS A 437 3.32 18.63 22.27
CA LYS A 437 4.39 19.61 22.49
C LYS A 437 5.81 19.08 22.22
N TYR A 438 6.11 17.85 22.65
CA TYR A 438 7.44 17.23 22.54
C TYR A 438 7.58 16.20 21.42
N LEU A 439 6.59 16.07 20.52
CA LEU A 439 6.72 15.19 19.36
C LEU A 439 7.80 15.66 18.38
N LYS A 440 8.04 16.98 18.25
CA LYS A 440 9.08 17.54 17.36
C LYS A 440 9.97 18.58 18.05
N ARG A 441 9.98 18.57 19.37
CA ARG A 441 10.75 19.49 20.22
C ARG A 441 11.63 18.67 21.14
N THR A 442 12.92 18.96 21.18
CA THR A 442 13.86 18.30 22.08
C THR A 442 13.75 18.84 23.51
N PHE A 443 14.43 18.18 24.45
CA PHE A 443 14.55 18.65 25.82
C PHE A 443 15.08 20.09 25.93
N GLU A 444 16.08 20.48 25.12
CA GLU A 444 16.62 21.86 25.12
C GLU A 444 15.72 22.85 24.36
N GLY A 445 14.60 22.40 23.80
CA GLY A 445 13.62 23.23 23.10
C GLY A 445 13.88 23.39 21.59
N ASN A 446 14.85 22.67 21.01
CA ASN A 446 15.13 22.73 19.58
C ASN A 446 14.08 21.96 18.77
N GLN A 447 13.71 22.46 17.59
CA GLN A 447 12.84 21.75 16.66
C GLN A 447 13.61 20.63 15.96
N ARG A 448 13.30 19.37 16.26
CA ARG A 448 13.94 18.16 15.73
C ARG A 448 12.92 17.03 15.60
N ALA A 449 13.05 16.21 14.56
CA ALA A 449 12.16 15.08 14.34
C ALA A 449 12.18 14.05 15.48
N CYS A 450 13.29 13.95 16.23
CA CYS A 450 13.43 13.00 17.33
C CYS A 450 12.65 13.38 18.60
N GLY A 451 12.16 14.62 18.72
CA GLY A 451 11.37 15.04 19.89
C GLY A 451 12.10 14.87 21.22
N ALA A 452 11.34 14.63 22.30
CA ALA A 452 11.81 14.24 23.64
C ALA A 452 11.04 13.02 24.17
N LEU A 453 11.53 12.42 25.26
CA LEU A 453 10.71 11.46 26.02
C LEU A 453 9.76 12.25 26.89
N PHE A 454 8.48 11.88 26.90
CA PHE A 454 7.48 12.61 27.66
C PHE A 454 6.44 11.69 28.30
N PHE A 455 5.94 12.09 29.46
CA PHE A 455 4.85 11.43 30.14
C PHE A 455 3.50 11.73 29.48
N GLU A 456 2.53 10.84 29.69
CA GLU A 456 1.11 11.12 29.42
C GLU A 456 0.67 12.41 30.13
N SER A 457 0.25 13.40 29.35
CA SER A 457 -0.10 14.75 29.85
C SER A 457 -1.34 14.76 30.74
N SER A 458 -2.29 13.84 30.52
CA SER A 458 -3.57 13.79 31.25
C SER A 458 -3.45 13.28 32.70
N VAL A 459 -2.30 12.71 33.08
CA VAL A 459 -2.08 12.13 34.41
C VAL A 459 -0.79 12.68 35.00
N THR A 460 -0.82 13.06 36.28
CA THR A 460 0.40 13.45 36.99
C THR A 460 1.36 12.25 37.06
N PRO A 461 2.63 12.37 36.62
CA PRO A 461 3.57 11.26 36.64
C PRO A 461 3.66 10.63 38.04
N PHE A 462 3.64 9.29 38.10
CA PHE A 462 3.71 8.51 39.35
C PHE A 462 2.54 8.70 40.33
N ALA A 463 1.45 9.37 39.92
CA ALA A 463 0.24 9.48 40.73
C ALA A 463 -0.73 8.29 40.55
N SER A 464 -0.40 7.36 39.64
CA SER A 464 -1.17 6.16 39.35
C SER A 464 -0.27 4.93 39.23
N PHE A 465 -0.86 3.75 39.39
CA PHE A 465 -0.21 2.46 39.23
C PHE A 465 0.36 2.22 37.83
N ASN A 466 -0.04 2.96 36.79
CA ASN A 466 0.62 2.86 35.48
C ASN A 466 1.10 4.23 35.04
N THR A 467 2.43 4.39 35.01
CA THR A 467 3.09 5.59 34.49
C THR A 467 3.52 5.34 33.05
N ILE A 468 3.04 6.17 32.13
CA ILE A 468 3.22 5.98 30.69
C ILE A 468 4.24 7.00 30.17
N ILE A 469 5.25 6.52 29.44
CA ILE A 469 6.24 7.33 28.74
C ILE A 469 6.15 7.05 27.24
N TYR A 470 6.11 8.12 26.45
CA TYR A 470 6.16 8.06 25.00
C TYR A 470 7.53 8.49 24.47
N GLY A 471 7.92 7.92 23.34
CA GLY A 471 9.14 8.30 22.64
C GLY A 471 9.19 7.77 21.21
N HIS A 472 9.89 8.50 20.33
CA HIS A 472 10.03 8.09 18.93
C HIS A 472 10.89 6.85 18.74
N ASN A 473 10.48 5.97 17.81
CA ASN A 473 11.29 4.84 17.37
C ASN A 473 12.27 5.31 16.29
N MET A 474 13.37 5.94 16.71
CA MET A 474 14.34 6.49 15.77
C MET A 474 15.15 5.40 15.09
N ARG A 475 15.38 5.54 13.77
CA ARG A 475 16.27 4.63 13.02
C ARG A 475 17.71 4.64 13.55
N SER A 476 18.15 5.77 14.11
CA SER A 476 19.46 5.93 14.76
C SER A 476 19.64 5.13 16.06
N GLY A 477 18.54 4.61 16.63
CA GLY A 477 18.51 3.98 17.96
C GLY A 477 18.42 4.98 19.12
N GLU A 478 18.43 6.29 18.85
CA GLU A 478 18.16 7.28 19.90
C GLU A 478 16.68 7.24 20.34
N MET A 479 16.33 7.93 21.43
CA MET A 479 14.98 7.91 22.01
C MET A 479 14.55 6.46 22.31
N PHE A 480 13.38 6.01 21.85
CA PHE A 480 12.91 4.62 21.98
C PHE A 480 13.27 3.73 20.79
N GLY A 481 14.20 4.18 19.94
CA GLY A 481 14.63 3.45 18.75
C GLY A 481 15.22 2.05 19.02
N GLU A 482 15.72 1.79 20.23
CA GLU A 482 16.21 0.47 20.66
C GLU A 482 15.15 -0.42 21.29
N LEU A 483 13.95 0.09 21.63
CA LEU A 483 12.89 -0.75 22.19
C LEU A 483 12.49 -1.88 21.24
N LYS A 484 12.58 -1.69 19.92
CA LYS A 484 12.31 -2.75 18.93
C LYS A 484 13.16 -4.01 19.10
N LYS A 485 14.31 -3.93 19.79
CA LYS A 485 15.13 -5.10 20.12
C LYS A 485 14.44 -6.01 21.14
N TYR A 486 13.54 -5.48 21.98
CA TYR A 486 12.73 -6.26 22.92
C TYR A 486 11.73 -7.20 22.25
N LEU A 487 11.48 -7.06 20.94
CA LEU A 487 10.72 -8.05 20.17
C LEU A 487 11.42 -9.42 20.14
N GLU A 488 12.75 -9.44 20.35
CA GLU A 488 13.55 -10.65 20.45
C GLU A 488 13.61 -11.14 21.91
N PRO A 489 13.12 -12.36 22.23
CA PRO A 489 13.05 -12.84 23.61
C PRO A 489 14.38 -12.91 24.34
N SER A 490 15.47 -13.22 23.64
CA SER A 490 16.81 -13.28 24.24
C SER A 490 17.28 -11.90 24.72
N TYR A 491 17.04 -10.86 23.92
CA TYR A 491 17.38 -9.48 24.26
C TYR A 491 16.57 -8.98 25.47
N GLY A 492 15.25 -9.25 25.50
CA GLY A 492 14.42 -8.83 26.63
C GLY A 492 14.85 -9.44 27.96
N ARG A 493 15.28 -10.71 27.97
CA ARG A 493 15.80 -11.39 29.17
C ARG A 493 17.15 -10.83 29.63
N GLU A 494 18.01 -10.45 28.70
CA GLU A 494 19.32 -9.84 28.99
C GLU A 494 19.20 -8.40 29.49
N HIS A 495 18.23 -7.63 28.96
CA HIS A 495 18.03 -6.21 29.27
C HIS A 495 16.71 -5.95 30.01
N LYS A 496 16.44 -6.71 31.06
CA LYS A 496 15.16 -6.67 31.79
C LYS A 496 15.00 -5.48 32.74
N ASP A 497 16.07 -4.80 33.12
CA ASP A 497 16.01 -3.77 34.17
C ASP A 497 15.86 -2.36 33.60
N PHE A 498 14.91 -1.60 34.14
CA PHE A 498 14.68 -0.19 33.85
C PHE A 498 14.83 0.63 35.13
N TYR A 499 15.38 1.83 35.02
CA TYR A 499 15.58 2.72 36.16
C TYR A 499 15.05 4.10 35.86
N ILE A 500 14.32 4.68 36.81
CA ILE A 500 13.82 6.05 36.70
C ILE A 500 14.22 6.87 37.92
N CYS A 501 14.92 7.98 37.71
CA CYS A 501 15.34 8.91 38.76
C CYS A 501 14.29 10.00 38.92
N ILE A 502 13.79 10.17 40.14
CA ILE A 502 12.79 11.16 40.51
C ILE A 502 13.17 11.71 41.88
N GLN A 503 13.28 13.03 42.01
CA GLN A 503 13.66 13.69 43.27
C GLN A 503 14.99 13.18 43.85
N GLY A 504 15.92 12.80 42.97
CA GLY A 504 17.24 12.25 43.34
C GLY A 504 17.25 10.77 43.73
N GLU A 505 16.11 10.08 43.73
CA GLU A 505 16.00 8.66 44.04
C GLU A 505 15.75 7.83 42.79
N TRP A 506 16.44 6.69 42.67
CA TRP A 506 16.24 5.75 41.58
C TRP A 506 15.23 4.68 41.98
N ARG A 507 14.17 4.54 41.18
CA ARG A 507 13.22 3.42 41.24
C ARG A 507 13.61 2.37 40.19
N HIS A 508 13.53 1.10 40.57
CA HIS A 508 13.87 -0.04 39.71
C HIS A 508 12.60 -0.72 39.23
N TYR A 509 12.47 -0.85 37.92
CA TYR A 509 11.41 -1.60 37.28
C TYR A 509 12.00 -2.80 36.54
N GLU A 510 11.43 -3.98 36.70
CA GLU A 510 11.84 -5.18 35.95
C GLU A 510 10.82 -5.51 34.86
N LEU A 511 11.30 -5.86 33.67
CA LEU A 511 10.49 -6.21 32.52
C LEU A 511 9.55 -7.39 32.85
N PHE A 512 8.26 -7.24 32.51
CA PHE A 512 7.29 -8.33 32.64
C PHE A 512 6.42 -8.56 31.39
N ALA A 513 6.32 -7.58 30.48
CA ALA A 513 5.56 -7.74 29.24
C ALA A 513 6.13 -6.93 28.07
N VAL A 514 6.09 -7.52 26.87
CA VAL A 514 6.43 -6.86 25.60
C VAL A 514 5.45 -7.28 24.52
N TYR A 515 4.74 -6.35 23.89
CA TYR A 515 3.77 -6.69 22.84
C TYR A 515 3.50 -5.56 21.84
N LEU A 516 2.90 -5.92 20.71
CA LEU A 516 2.46 -4.99 19.68
C LEU A 516 0.96 -4.78 19.78
N VAL A 517 0.51 -3.53 19.66
CA VAL A 517 -0.91 -3.19 19.58
C VAL A 517 -1.20 -2.36 18.33
N PRO A 518 -2.39 -2.51 17.71
CA PRO A 518 -2.82 -1.61 16.64
C PRO A 518 -2.86 -0.14 17.09
N ASN A 519 -2.66 0.79 16.16
CA ASN A 519 -2.89 2.20 16.42
C ASN A 519 -4.35 2.44 16.84
N GLY A 520 -4.56 3.21 17.92
CA GLY A 520 -5.87 3.47 18.48
C GLY A 520 -6.28 2.52 19.61
N GLU A 521 -5.53 1.43 19.83
CA GLU A 521 -5.72 0.58 21.00
C GLU A 521 -5.42 1.38 22.29
N ILE A 522 -6.36 1.36 23.24
CA ILE A 522 -6.28 2.15 24.46
C ILE A 522 -5.90 1.31 25.68
N ALA A 523 -6.09 -0.01 25.64
CA ALA A 523 -5.90 -0.89 26.78
C ALA A 523 -4.53 -0.71 27.50
N PRO A 524 -3.38 -0.63 26.81
CA PRO A 524 -2.07 -0.49 27.46
C PRO A 524 -1.87 0.82 28.23
N TYR A 525 -2.72 1.81 27.96
CA TYR A 525 -2.64 3.16 28.49
C TYR A 525 -3.61 3.41 29.64
N GLN A 526 -4.24 2.35 30.16
CA GLN A 526 -5.03 2.46 31.38
C GLN A 526 -4.15 2.99 32.52
N SER A 527 -4.56 4.13 33.06
CA SER A 527 -3.83 4.88 34.09
C SER A 527 -4.74 5.30 35.24
N GLN A 528 -5.97 4.80 35.29
CA GLN A 528 -6.87 4.98 36.43
C GLN A 528 -7.36 3.59 36.84
N PHE A 529 -7.21 3.30 38.13
CA PHE A 529 -7.56 2.02 38.73
C PHE A 529 -8.39 2.30 39.98
N ARG A 530 -9.47 1.54 40.14
CA ARG A 530 -10.42 1.66 41.26
C ARG A 530 -10.04 0.77 42.43
N SER A 531 -9.26 -0.27 42.19
CA SER A 531 -8.82 -1.24 43.19
C SER A 531 -7.47 -1.85 42.84
N LEU A 532 -6.82 -2.49 43.82
CA LEU A 532 -5.61 -3.29 43.60
C LEU A 532 -5.90 -4.53 42.74
N GLU A 533 -7.13 -5.05 42.76
CA GLU A 533 -7.56 -6.16 41.91
C GLU A 533 -7.55 -5.75 40.43
N GLU A 534 -8.04 -4.54 40.10
CA GLU A 534 -7.99 -4.01 38.73
C GLU A 534 -6.54 -3.83 38.24
N VAL A 535 -5.63 -3.45 39.14
CA VAL A 535 -4.18 -3.40 38.83
C VAL A 535 -3.63 -4.80 38.54
N GLN A 536 -4.03 -5.80 39.33
CA GLN A 536 -3.63 -7.20 39.10
C GLN A 536 -4.17 -7.73 37.77
N ASP A 537 -5.44 -7.45 37.44
CA ASP A 537 -6.07 -7.87 36.19
C ASP A 537 -5.43 -7.19 34.98
N PHE A 538 -5.15 -5.89 35.08
CA PHE A 538 -4.42 -5.15 34.05
C PHE A 538 -3.02 -5.73 33.83
N ALA A 539 -2.28 -5.97 34.91
CA ALA A 539 -0.94 -6.53 34.86
C ALA A 539 -0.94 -7.96 34.28
N LYS A 540 -1.92 -8.78 34.66
CA LYS A 540 -2.14 -10.12 34.11
C LYS A 540 -2.45 -10.07 32.62
N SER A 541 -3.36 -9.20 32.20
CA SER A 541 -3.70 -9.00 30.77
C SER A 541 -2.47 -8.57 29.96
N CYS A 542 -1.66 -7.66 30.49
CA CYS A 542 -0.39 -7.26 29.88
C CYS A 542 0.58 -8.45 29.73
N LYS A 543 0.70 -9.28 30.78
CA LYS A 543 1.55 -10.48 30.75
C LYS A 543 1.05 -11.54 29.77
N GLU A 544 -0.27 -11.74 29.67
CA GLU A 544 -0.91 -12.67 28.72
C GLU A 544 -0.73 -12.22 27.26
N ASN A 545 -0.75 -10.91 27.01
CA ASN A 545 -0.50 -10.35 25.68
C ASN A 545 0.98 -10.31 25.28
N SER A 546 1.89 -10.54 26.24
CA SER A 546 3.34 -10.52 25.99
C SER A 546 3.73 -11.54 24.92
N LEU A 547 4.60 -11.14 24.00
CA LEU A 547 5.13 -11.98 22.92
C LEU A 547 5.90 -13.20 23.41
N TYR A 548 6.38 -13.16 24.66
CA TYR A 548 7.07 -14.26 25.30
C TYR A 548 6.92 -14.20 26.82
N ALA A 549 7.00 -15.37 27.45
CA ALA A 549 6.95 -15.51 28.90
C ALA A 549 8.25 -14.98 29.54
N MET A 550 8.07 -14.22 30.63
CA MET A 550 9.12 -13.76 31.52
C MET A 550 9.07 -14.56 32.83
N ASP A 551 10.24 -14.82 33.38
CA ASP A 551 10.39 -15.51 34.67
C ASP A 551 10.02 -14.61 35.87
N THR A 552 9.69 -13.34 35.62
CA THR A 552 9.24 -12.38 36.64
C THR A 552 7.88 -12.81 37.20
N GLU A 553 7.88 -13.23 38.47
CA GLU A 553 6.67 -13.46 39.26
C GLU A 553 6.25 -12.16 39.96
N MET A 554 4.99 -11.75 39.78
CA MET A 554 4.41 -10.66 40.55
C MET A 554 3.92 -11.21 41.87
N GLU A 555 4.71 -11.02 42.93
CA GLU A 555 4.30 -11.41 44.28
C GLU A 555 3.20 -10.49 44.82
N GLN A 556 3.16 -9.21 44.41
CA GLN A 556 2.14 -8.21 44.77
C GLN A 556 1.88 -7.20 43.63
N PRO A 557 0.71 -6.56 43.54
CA PRO A 557 0.49 -5.48 42.57
C PRO A 557 1.36 -4.27 42.93
N GLY A 558 2.28 -3.90 42.04
CA GLY A 558 3.16 -2.73 42.16
C GLY A 558 2.94 -1.73 41.03
N ASP A 559 3.66 -0.61 41.09
CA ASP A 559 3.62 0.40 40.01
C ASP A 559 4.19 -0.19 38.71
N ILE A 560 3.56 0.13 37.59
CA ILE A 560 3.92 -0.26 36.24
C ILE A 560 4.50 0.96 35.53
N LEU A 561 5.56 0.73 34.77
CA LEU A 561 6.12 1.69 33.84
C LEU A 561 5.87 1.18 32.41
N THR A 562 5.03 1.90 31.66
CA THR A 562 4.72 1.59 30.26
C THR A 562 5.52 2.49 29.33
N LEU A 563 6.38 1.88 28.51
CA LEU A 563 7.13 2.56 27.45
C LEU A 563 6.45 2.28 26.11
N SER A 564 5.99 3.34 25.43
CA SER A 564 5.27 3.23 24.15
C SER A 564 6.00 3.93 23.02
N THR A 565 6.14 3.22 21.90
CA THR A 565 6.75 3.74 20.67
C THR A 565 6.07 3.21 19.41
N CYS A 566 6.25 3.87 18.27
CA CYS A 566 5.71 3.35 16.99
C CYS A 566 6.47 2.10 16.53
N SER A 567 5.76 1.11 16.01
CA SER A 567 6.31 -0.03 15.28
C SER A 567 5.71 -0.04 13.86
N GLY A 568 6.50 0.40 12.87
CA GLY A 568 5.96 0.62 11.53
C GLY A 568 4.93 1.75 11.47
N SER A 569 3.98 1.66 10.54
CA SER A 569 2.94 2.68 10.32
C SER A 569 1.60 2.36 10.99
N LYS A 570 1.38 1.13 11.44
CA LYS A 570 0.06 0.63 11.90
C LYS A 570 0.02 0.20 13.36
N GLU A 571 1.16 0.06 14.02
CA GLU A 571 1.25 -0.54 15.35
C GLU A 571 2.08 0.32 16.31
N LYS A 572 1.88 0.07 17.60
CA LYS A 572 2.71 0.54 18.71
C LYS A 572 3.40 -0.67 19.36
N LEU A 573 4.66 -0.48 19.71
CA LEU A 573 5.39 -1.39 20.57
C LEU A 573 5.25 -0.91 22.01
N ILE A 574 4.79 -1.82 22.86
CA ILE A 574 4.62 -1.64 24.29
C ILE A 574 5.68 -2.49 25.00
N VAL A 575 6.44 -1.84 25.87
CA VAL A 575 7.41 -2.49 26.78
C VAL A 575 7.06 -2.07 28.19
N GLN A 576 6.77 -3.03 29.06
CA GLN A 576 6.28 -2.77 30.41
C GLN A 576 7.15 -3.40 31.48
N GLY A 577 7.52 -2.57 32.46
CA GLY A 577 8.22 -3.00 33.66
C GLY A 577 7.36 -2.81 34.90
N TRP A 578 7.57 -3.63 35.91
CA TRP A 578 6.92 -3.55 37.22
C TRP A 578 7.93 -3.09 38.27
N ASN A 579 7.51 -2.27 39.22
CA ASN A 579 8.36 -1.72 40.28
C ASN A 579 8.72 -2.81 41.29
N ARG A 580 10.01 -2.90 41.65
CA ARG A 580 10.61 -3.92 42.53
C ARG A 580 10.73 -3.46 43.99
#